data_AF-A0A9X1V7M1-F1
#
_entry.id   AF-A0A9X1V7M1-F1
#
_cell.length_a   1.000
_cell.length_b   1.000
_cell.length_c   1.000
_cell.angle_alpha   90.00
_cell.angle_beta   90.00
_cell.angle_gamma   90.00
#
_symmetry.space_group_name_H-M   'P 1'
#
loop_
_entity.id
_entity.type
_entity.pdbx_description
1 polymer ?
#
loop_
_entity_poly.entity_id
_entity_poly.type
_entity_poly.pdbx_seq_one_letter_code
_entity_poly.pdbx_strand_id
1 'polypeptide(L)'
;MRIRMTFNIGYIRFSNIESASAVNFGQSVQADWDAYSKSNTGFGKVTGSHNTFPGTRGHVEDPDVIDSIMAEKYSAYRPRVQGEGM
;
A
#
# COMPACT_ATOMS: atom_id res chain seq x y z
N MET A 1 24.62 20.88 -22.82
CA MET A 1 25.30 19.81 -22.04
C MET A 1 24.33 18.66 -21.85
N ARG A 2 24.62 17.45 -22.35
CA ARG A 2 23.73 16.29 -22.23
C ARG A 2 24.19 15.43 -21.04
N ILE A 3 23.41 15.40 -19.97
CA ILE A 3 23.63 14.46 -18.87
C ILE A 3 23.32 13.06 -19.39
N ARG A 4 24.30 12.17 -19.35
CA ARG A 4 24.11 10.74 -19.62
C ARG A 4 24.16 10.01 -18.29
N MET A 5 23.05 9.41 -17.89
CA MET A 5 23.05 8.44 -16.82
C MET A 5 23.07 7.04 -17.42
N THR A 6 24.09 6.27 -17.08
CA THR A 6 24.26 4.88 -17.50
C THR A 6 24.24 4.00 -16.27
N PHE A 7 23.34 3.02 -16.25
CA PHE A 7 23.30 1.99 -15.22
C PHE A 7 23.71 0.67 -15.84
N ASN A 8 24.82 0.10 -15.38
CA ASN A 8 25.22 -1.26 -15.73
C ASN A 8 24.85 -2.16 -14.56
N ILE A 9 23.81 -2.95 -14.73
CA ILE A 9 23.28 -3.80 -13.66
C ILE A 9 23.45 -5.25 -14.09
N GLY A 10 24.30 -6.00 -13.37
CA GLY A 10 24.61 -7.40 -13.69
C GLY A 10 23.44 -8.33 -13.38
N TYR A 11 22.85 -8.25 -12.19
CA TYR A 11 21.59 -8.89 -11.88
C TYR A 11 20.90 -8.17 -10.71
N ILE A 12 19.57 -8.19 -10.71
CA ILE A 12 18.74 -7.80 -9.57
C ILE A 12 17.82 -8.98 -9.27
N ARG A 13 17.74 -9.37 -8.01
CA ARG A 13 16.82 -10.41 -7.57
C ARG A 13 16.04 -9.93 -6.37
N PHE A 14 14.73 -9.87 -6.52
CA PHE A 14 13.80 -9.68 -5.42
C PHE A 14 13.16 -11.03 -5.10
N SER A 15 13.18 -11.43 -3.83
CA SER A 15 12.46 -12.62 -3.37
C SER A 15 10.99 -12.31 -3.10
N ASN A 16 10.69 -11.09 -2.64
CA ASN A 16 9.35 -10.57 -2.52
C ASN A 16 9.38 -9.03 -2.52
N ILE A 17 8.31 -8.42 -3.01
CA ILE A 17 8.02 -6.99 -2.93
C ILE A 17 6.58 -6.91 -2.43
N GLU A 18 6.39 -6.31 -1.26
CA GLU A 18 5.09 -6.30 -0.59
C GLU A 18 4.31 -5.02 -0.87
N SER A 19 3.15 -4.87 -0.21
CA SER A 19 2.25 -3.74 -0.43
C SER A 19 2.91 -2.40 -0.13
N ALA A 20 2.42 -1.34 -0.78
CA ALA A 20 2.90 0.03 -0.57
C ALA A 20 4.38 0.26 -0.89
N SER A 21 4.90 -0.41 -1.92
CA SER A 21 6.33 -0.38 -2.23
C SER A 21 6.64 0.08 -3.65
N ALA A 22 7.85 0.61 -3.82
CA ALA A 22 8.40 1.04 -5.08
C ALA A 22 9.84 0.56 -5.18
N VAL A 23 10.24 0.11 -6.37
CA VAL A 23 11.64 -0.07 -6.72
C VAL A 23 11.94 0.82 -7.90
N ASN A 24 12.87 1.76 -7.73
CA ASN A 24 13.19 2.73 -8.76
C ASN A 24 14.70 2.82 -8.99
N PHE A 25 15.08 2.92 -10.26
CA PHE A 25 16.46 3.04 -10.72
C PHE A 25 16.56 4.23 -11.67
N GLY A 26 17.64 5.00 -11.55
CA GLY A 26 17.79 6.25 -12.28
C GLY A 26 17.24 7.45 -11.52
N GLN A 27 16.88 8.48 -12.26
CA GLN A 27 16.38 9.73 -11.72
C GLN A 27 14.88 9.61 -11.64
N SER A 28 14.37 9.59 -10.41
CA SER A 28 12.96 9.52 -10.14
C SER A 28 12.56 10.55 -9.11
N VAL A 29 11.37 11.11 -9.31
CA VAL A 29 10.65 11.88 -8.31
C VAL A 29 9.42 11.06 -7.98
N GLN A 30 9.30 10.67 -6.72
CA GLN A 30 8.15 9.96 -6.18
C GLN A 30 7.49 10.90 -5.17
N ALA A 31 6.25 11.28 -5.43
CA ALA A 31 5.48 12.20 -4.60
C ALA A 31 4.03 11.73 -4.54
N ASP A 32 3.31 12.20 -3.52
CA ASP A 32 1.87 11.92 -3.31
C ASP A 32 1.52 10.43 -3.20
N TRP A 33 2.38 9.66 -2.52
CA TRP A 33 2.10 8.26 -2.20
C TRP A 33 1.15 8.17 -1.02
N ASP A 34 -0.02 7.58 -1.25
CA ASP A 34 -0.91 7.11 -0.20
C ASP A 34 -0.98 5.58 -0.25
N ALA A 35 -0.86 4.96 0.92
CA ALA A 35 -0.98 3.52 1.05
C ALA A 35 -1.78 3.14 2.28
N TYR A 36 -2.65 2.17 2.07
CA TYR A 36 -3.71 1.84 2.99
C TYR A 36 -3.92 0.33 2.96
N SER A 37 -3.94 -0.31 4.12
CA SER A 37 -4.24 -1.74 4.24
C SER A 37 -5.15 -1.98 5.43
N LYS A 38 -6.23 -2.72 5.21
CA LYS A 38 -7.02 -3.36 6.26
C LYS A 38 -6.91 -4.87 6.07
N SER A 39 -6.64 -5.58 7.16
CA SER A 39 -6.56 -7.03 7.16
C SER A 39 -7.37 -7.56 8.33
N ASN A 40 -8.21 -8.55 8.06
CA ASN A 40 -8.99 -9.23 9.08
C ASN A 40 -8.84 -10.73 8.84
N THR A 41 -8.12 -11.42 9.73
CA THR A 41 -7.81 -12.84 9.58
C THR A 41 -8.20 -13.59 10.83
N GLY A 42 -9.11 -14.56 10.70
CA GLY A 42 -9.55 -15.39 11.82
C GLY A 42 -8.47 -16.34 12.38
N PHE A 43 -7.55 -16.85 11.56
CA PHE A 43 -6.48 -17.78 11.99
C PHE A 43 -5.08 -17.43 11.47
N GLY A 44 -4.94 -16.29 10.77
CA GLY A 44 -3.68 -15.89 10.15
C GLY A 44 -3.19 -16.87 9.08
N LYS A 45 -1.87 -16.92 8.87
CA LYS A 45 -1.23 -17.75 7.85
C LYS A 45 -0.86 -19.13 8.43
N VAL A 46 -1.50 -20.18 7.92
CA VAL A 46 -1.20 -21.58 8.26
C VAL A 46 -0.18 -22.13 7.27
N THR A 47 0.95 -22.68 7.76
CA THR A 47 2.01 -23.25 6.91
C THR A 47 2.53 -24.57 7.47
N GLY A 48 3.06 -25.47 6.64
CA GLY A 48 3.58 -26.78 7.05
C GLY A 48 2.58 -27.93 6.87
N SER A 49 2.93 -29.13 7.35
CA SER A 49 2.15 -30.37 7.20
C SER A 49 1.49 -30.80 8.52
N HIS A 50 0.36 -31.51 8.45
CA HIS A 50 -0.44 -31.96 9.62
C HIS A 50 -1.09 -30.86 10.47
N ASN A 51 -1.34 -29.70 9.88
CA ASN A 51 -2.12 -28.65 10.55
C ASN A 51 -3.59 -29.08 10.67
N THR A 52 -4.13 -29.13 11.88
CA THR A 52 -5.54 -29.45 12.13
C THR A 52 -6.17 -28.38 13.01
N PHE A 53 -7.42 -28.00 12.68
CA PHE A 53 -8.16 -26.93 13.35
C PHE A 53 -9.52 -27.45 13.87
N PRO A 54 -9.56 -28.50 14.71
CA PRO A 54 -10.83 -29.05 15.19
C PRO A 54 -11.56 -28.08 16.13
N GLY A 55 -12.87 -27.89 15.94
CA GLY A 55 -13.70 -27.06 16.83
C GLY A 55 -13.57 -25.55 16.65
N THR A 56 -12.91 -25.13 15.58
CA THR A 56 -12.59 -23.73 15.34
C THR A 56 -13.84 -22.92 14.93
N ARG A 57 -14.15 -21.86 15.66
CA ARG A 57 -15.22 -20.89 15.34
C ARG A 57 -14.62 -19.49 15.26
N GLY A 58 -14.66 -18.89 14.07
CA GLY A 58 -14.30 -17.49 13.87
C GLY A 58 -15.56 -16.63 13.94
N HIS A 59 -15.56 -15.63 14.82
CA HIS A 59 -16.58 -14.59 14.85
C HIS A 59 -15.87 -13.25 14.82
N VAL A 60 -16.11 -12.46 13.78
CA VAL A 60 -15.64 -11.09 13.72
C VAL A 60 -16.88 -10.21 13.80
N GLU A 61 -16.99 -9.49 14.91
CA GLU A 61 -17.99 -8.45 15.11
C GLU A 61 -17.25 -7.12 14.98
N ASP A 62 -17.54 -6.39 13.89
CA ASP A 62 -17.02 -5.05 13.63
C ASP A 62 -18.24 -4.10 13.55
N PRO A 63 -18.78 -3.64 14.70
CA PRO A 63 -20.00 -2.85 14.75
C PRO A 63 -19.70 -1.34 14.70
N ASP A 64 -18.79 -0.93 13.84
CA ASP A 64 -18.48 0.45 13.53
C ASP A 64 -19.18 0.91 12.22
N VAL A 65 -19.61 2.18 12.18
CA VAL A 65 -20.30 2.75 11.00
C VAL A 65 -19.32 3.00 9.84
N ILE A 66 -18.01 3.11 10.13
CA ILE A 66 -16.94 3.33 9.15
C ILE A 66 -15.76 2.41 9.49
N ASP A 67 -15.58 1.41 8.62
CA ASP A 67 -14.63 0.28 8.72
C ASP A 67 -13.13 0.70 8.66
N SER A 68 -12.83 1.83 8.02
CA SER A 68 -11.51 2.49 8.05
C SER A 68 -11.62 3.94 7.55
N ILE A 69 -10.88 4.87 8.18
CA ILE A 69 -10.92 6.33 7.91
C ILE A 69 -10.16 6.72 6.60
N MET A 70 -9.94 5.76 5.71
CA MET A 70 -9.16 5.95 4.48
C MET A 70 -9.89 6.86 3.45
N ALA A 71 -11.17 7.17 3.69
CA ALA A 71 -11.96 8.11 2.93
C ALA A 71 -11.86 9.58 3.41
N GLU A 72 -11.37 9.86 4.63
CA GLU A 72 -11.47 11.22 5.20
C GLU A 72 -10.51 12.23 4.55
N LYS A 73 -9.39 11.79 3.97
CA LYS A 73 -8.46 12.68 3.26
C LYS A 73 -9.06 13.35 2.01
N TYR A 74 -10.14 12.83 1.43
CA TYR A 74 -10.75 13.44 0.23
C TYR A 74 -11.65 14.65 0.54
N SER A 75 -12.13 14.85 1.77
CA SER A 75 -12.97 16.02 2.10
C SER A 75 -12.16 17.31 2.30
N ALA A 76 -10.84 17.22 2.50
CA ALA A 76 -9.97 18.38 2.73
C ALA A 76 -9.28 18.89 1.46
N TYR A 77 -9.28 18.13 0.35
CA TYR A 77 -8.74 18.58 -0.93
C TYR A 77 -9.79 19.40 -1.71
N ARG A 78 -10.18 20.55 -1.15
CA ARG A 78 -10.76 21.62 -1.98
C ARG A 78 -9.58 22.29 -2.69
N PRO A 79 -9.41 22.15 -4.02
CA PRO A 79 -8.48 23.02 -4.70
C PRO A 79 -9.01 24.44 -4.51
N ARG A 80 -8.28 25.28 -3.76
CA ARG A 80 -8.48 26.72 -3.86
C ARG A 80 -8.00 27.10 -5.25
N VAL A 81 -8.90 27.04 -6.23
CA VAL A 81 -8.72 27.75 -7.49
C VAL A 81 -8.93 29.24 -7.17
N GLN A 82 -7.99 29.85 -6.45
CA GLN A 82 -7.92 31.30 -6.33
C GLN A 82 -7.16 31.79 -7.56
N GLY A 83 -7.88 31.79 -8.67
CA GLY A 83 -7.48 32.35 -9.94
C GLY A 83 -8.67 33.10 -10.54
N GLU A 84 -9.33 33.94 -9.73
CA GLU A 84 -10.22 34.97 -10.27
C GLU A 84 -9.35 36.18 -10.63
N GLY A 85 -8.88 36.17 -11.87
CA GLY A 85 -8.58 37.38 -12.61
C GLY A 85 -9.59 37.50 -13.74
N MET A 86 -10.67 38.27 -13.52
CA MET A 86 -11.20 39.34 -14.37
C MET A 86 -12.06 40.25 -13.50
#